data_AF-A0A972GBA2-F1
#
_entry.id   AF-A0A972GBA2-F1
#
_cell.length_a   1.000
_cell.length_b   1.000
_cell.length_c   1.000
_cell.angle_alpha   90.00
_cell.angle_beta   90.00
_cell.angle_gamma   90.00
#
_symmetry.space_group_name_H-M   'P 1'
#
loop_
_entity.id
_entity.type
_entity.pdbx_description
1 polymer ?
#
loop_
_entity_poly.entity_id
_entity_poly.type
_entity_poly.pdbx_seq_one_letter_code
_entity_poly.pdbx_strand_id
1 'polypeptide(L)'
;MGRNDVQDYLISQIDQLLAEYHICFIKWDMNRNVSEPGWPDAAGDQRELWVRYVHGLYRVWETLRERHPHVIWQSCSGGGGRADPGILRFADQIWVSDNTEPTMRLAIQEGFHSSFLRTRWRHGSPIWVHPICRSLFAFT
;
A
#
# COMPACT_ATOMS: atom_id res chain seq x y z
N MET A 1 -12.87 -1.95 -2.45
CA MET A 1 -12.27 -2.93 -3.40
C MET A 1 -13.04 -4.24 -3.54
N GLY A 2 -14.30 -4.37 -3.11
CA GLY A 2 -15.04 -5.64 -3.26
C GLY A 2 -15.63 -5.92 -4.65
N ARG A 3 -15.57 -4.97 -5.59
CA ARG A 3 -16.10 -5.11 -6.95
C ARG A 3 -14.98 -5.08 -7.98
N ASN A 4 -15.06 -5.95 -8.99
CA ASN A 4 -14.03 -6.06 -10.02
C ASN A 4 -13.98 -4.84 -10.93
N ASP A 5 -15.13 -4.26 -11.30
CA ASP A 5 -15.20 -3.07 -12.15
C ASP A 5 -14.47 -1.87 -11.53
N VAL A 6 -14.60 -1.66 -10.21
CA VAL A 6 -13.86 -0.63 -9.48
C VAL A 6 -12.35 -0.92 -9.46
N GLN A 7 -11.96 -2.18 -9.25
CA GLN A 7 -10.55 -2.56 -9.28
C GLN A 7 -9.94 -2.36 -10.67
N ASP A 8 -10.66 -2.77 -11.73
CA ASP A 8 -10.20 -2.67 -13.12
C ASP A 8 -10.07 -1.23 -13.57
N TYR A 9 -11.01 -0.37 -13.15
CA TYR A 9 -10.90 1.07 -13.35
C TYR A 9 -9.63 1.63 -12.71
N LEU A 10 -9.37 1.33 -11.43
CA LEU A 10 -8.19 1.82 -10.73
C LEU A 10 -6.88 1.31 -11.33
N ILE A 11 -6.83 0.02 -11.68
CA ILE A 11 -5.68 -0.57 -12.37
C ILE A 11 -5.43 0.18 -13.68
N SER A 12 -6.46 0.35 -14.51
CA SER A 12 -6.35 1.06 -15.79
C SER A 12 -5.85 2.49 -15.64
N GLN A 13 -6.41 3.27 -14.71
CA GLN A 13 -6.02 4.67 -14.52
C GLN A 13 -4.58 4.81 -14.03
N ILE A 14 -4.17 4.01 -13.05
CA ILE A 14 -2.81 4.09 -12.50
C ILE A 14 -1.80 3.54 -13.52
N ASP A 15 -2.13 2.46 -14.21
CA ASP A 15 -1.31 1.89 -15.29
C ASP A 15 -1.05 2.92 -16.40
N GLN A 16 -2.09 3.66 -16.82
CA GLN A 16 -1.94 4.73 -17.80
C GLN A 16 -1.02 5.85 -17.32
N LEU A 17 -1.19 6.33 -16.07
CA LEU A 17 -0.34 7.37 -15.50
C LEU A 17 1.13 6.93 -15.43
N LEU A 18 1.38 5.69 -15.00
CA LEU A 18 2.73 5.13 -14.92
C LEU A 18 3.35 4.86 -16.30
N ALA A 19 2.54 4.58 -17.32
CA ALA A 19 3.01 4.39 -18.69
C ALA A 19 3.31 5.72 -19.41
N GLU A 20 2.53 6.77 -19.13
CA GLU A 20 2.64 8.07 -19.80
C GLU A 20 3.73 8.95 -19.19
N TYR A 21 3.91 8.88 -17.86
CA TYR A 21 4.83 9.74 -17.12
C TYR A 21 5.98 8.93 -16.52
N HIS A 22 7.15 9.56 -16.38
CA HIS A 22 8.29 8.95 -15.69
C HIS A 22 8.12 9.00 -14.17
N ILE A 23 7.10 8.31 -13.67
CA ILE A 23 6.82 8.11 -12.25
C ILE A 23 7.53 6.84 -11.81
N CYS A 24 8.36 6.96 -10.80
CA CYS A 24 9.18 5.88 -10.27
C CYS A 24 8.92 5.61 -8.79
N PHE A 25 8.00 6.37 -8.19
CA PHE A 25 7.64 6.23 -6.79
C PHE A 25 6.15 6.53 -6.61
N ILE A 26 5.44 5.62 -5.92
CA ILE A 26 4.06 5.81 -5.50
C ILE A 26 3.98 5.73 -3.98
N LYS A 27 3.37 6.75 -3.36
CA LYS A 27 2.82 6.66 -2.01
C LYS A 27 1.33 6.31 -2.11
N TRP A 28 0.97 5.12 -1.64
CA TRP A 28 -0.41 4.65 -1.61
C TRP A 28 -0.97 4.82 -0.20
N ASP A 29 -1.80 5.84 0.00
CA ASP A 29 -2.39 6.16 1.29
C ASP A 29 -3.77 5.52 1.49
N MET A 30 -4.25 5.54 2.74
CA MET A 30 -5.60 5.16 3.13
C MET A 30 -5.95 5.85 4.45
N ASN A 31 -6.70 6.95 4.35
CA ASN A 31 -6.87 7.91 5.44
C ASN A 31 -8.18 7.76 6.22
N ARG A 32 -8.92 6.65 6.05
CA ARG A 32 -10.16 6.42 6.78
C ARG A 32 -10.53 4.95 6.87
N ASN A 33 -10.89 4.50 8.07
CA ASN A 33 -11.51 3.19 8.28
C ASN A 33 -12.87 3.11 7.59
N VAL A 34 -13.21 1.93 7.06
CA VAL A 34 -14.55 1.68 6.55
C VAL A 34 -15.53 1.59 7.73
N SER A 35 -16.68 2.25 7.63
CA SER A 35 -17.71 2.29 8.66
C SER A 35 -18.95 1.48 8.27
N GLU A 36 -19.48 1.68 7.05
CA GLU A 36 -20.65 0.96 6.53
C GLU A 36 -20.26 0.14 5.28
N PRO A 37 -19.73 -1.08 5.43
CA PRO A 37 -19.26 -1.88 4.31
C PRO A 37 -20.43 -2.39 3.46
N GLY A 38 -20.35 -2.20 2.15
CA GLY A 38 -21.27 -2.79 1.18
C GLY A 38 -21.83 -1.80 0.18
N TRP A 39 -22.72 -2.29 -0.67
CA TRP A 39 -23.53 -1.53 -1.61
C TRP A 39 -24.88 -2.27 -1.77
N PRO A 40 -25.94 -1.62 -2.29
CA PRO A 40 -27.28 -2.22 -2.34
C PRO A 40 -27.34 -3.62 -2.96
N ASP A 41 -26.57 -3.83 -4.03
CA ASP A 41 -26.53 -5.10 -4.77
C ASP A 41 -25.33 -5.99 -4.41
N ALA A 42 -24.79 -5.86 -3.20
CA ALA A 42 -23.66 -6.68 -2.76
C ALA A 42 -24.08 -8.16 -2.64
N ALA A 43 -23.62 -8.97 -3.59
CA ALA A 43 -23.95 -10.40 -3.63
C ALA A 43 -23.23 -11.19 -2.53
N GLY A 44 -23.87 -12.25 -2.03
CA GLY A 44 -23.29 -13.18 -1.05
C GLY A 44 -23.35 -12.67 0.39
N ASP A 45 -22.59 -13.31 1.28
CA ASP A 45 -22.58 -12.97 2.71
C ASP A 45 -21.87 -11.63 2.94
N GLN A 46 -22.58 -10.68 3.56
CA GLN A 46 -22.04 -9.36 3.90
C GLN A 46 -20.81 -9.43 4.81
N ARG A 47 -20.66 -10.49 5.61
CA ARG A 47 -19.48 -10.71 6.48
C ARG A 47 -18.20 -10.89 5.66
N GLU A 48 -18.31 -11.37 4.42
CA GLU A 48 -17.16 -11.57 3.54
C GLU A 48 -16.66 -10.28 2.89
N LEU A 49 -17.42 -9.17 2.96
CA LEU A 49 -17.07 -7.93 2.27
C LEU A 49 -15.71 -7.39 2.69
N TRP A 50 -15.34 -7.54 3.95
CA TRP A 50 -14.03 -7.16 4.48
C TRP A 50 -12.90 -7.97 3.84
N VAL A 51 -13.09 -9.28 3.72
CA VAL A 51 -12.14 -10.20 3.11
C VAL A 51 -12.01 -9.93 1.61
N ARG A 52 -13.13 -9.74 0.92
CA ARG A 52 -13.17 -9.36 -0.50
C ARG A 52 -12.52 -8.01 -0.75
N TYR A 53 -12.70 -7.04 0.15
CA TYR A 53 -12.02 -5.75 0.07
C TYR A 53 -10.49 -5.92 0.11
N VAL A 54 -9.98 -6.69 1.07
CA VAL A 54 -8.53 -6.94 1.21
C VAL A 54 -7.97 -7.70 0.00
N HIS A 55 -8.66 -8.74 -0.48
CA HIS A 55 -8.23 -9.44 -1.68
C HIS A 55 -8.24 -8.55 -2.93
N GLY A 56 -9.26 -7.70 -3.08
CA GLY A 56 -9.30 -6.73 -4.17
C GLY A 56 -8.19 -5.69 -4.09
N LEU A 57 -7.83 -5.24 -2.88
CA LEU A 57 -6.67 -4.38 -2.67
C LEU A 57 -5.38 -5.08 -3.10
N TYR A 58 -5.18 -6.34 -2.69
CA TYR A 58 -4.01 -7.11 -3.10
C TYR A 58 -3.95 -7.34 -4.60
N ARG A 59 -5.08 -7.64 -5.26
CA ARG A 59 -5.13 -7.75 -6.72
C ARG A 59 -4.66 -6.47 -7.41
N VAL A 60 -5.12 -5.32 -6.96
CA VAL A 60 -4.73 -4.02 -7.54
C VAL A 60 -3.23 -3.79 -7.37
N TRP A 61 -2.70 -3.99 -6.16
CA TRP A 61 -1.28 -3.84 -5.87
C TRP A 61 -0.39 -4.81 -6.66
N GLU A 62 -0.74 -6.10 -6.67
CA GLU A 62 -0.02 -7.14 -7.41
C GLU A 62 0.02 -6.81 -8.90
N THR A 63 -1.14 -6.53 -9.50
CA THR A 63 -1.24 -6.24 -10.94
C THR A 63 -0.40 -5.03 -11.34
N LEU A 64 -0.49 -3.93 -10.59
CA LEU A 64 0.26 -2.71 -10.90
C LEU A 64 1.77 -2.90 -10.71
N ARG A 65 2.18 -3.61 -9.66
CA ARG A 65 3.59 -3.91 -9.41
C ARG A 65 4.20 -4.83 -10.47
N GLU A 66 3.44 -5.82 -10.94
CA GLU A 66 3.86 -6.70 -12.03
C GLU A 66 4.03 -5.95 -13.35
N ARG A 67 3.13 -5.00 -13.66
CA ARG A 67 3.22 -4.15 -14.86
C ARG A 67 4.33 -3.11 -14.76
N HIS A 68 4.59 -2.58 -13.57
CA HIS A 68 5.54 -1.49 -13.31
C HIS A 68 6.61 -1.87 -12.28
N PRO A 69 7.49 -2.84 -12.59
CA PRO A 69 8.48 -3.36 -11.64
C PRO A 69 9.58 -2.35 -11.27
N HIS A 70 9.67 -1.24 -12.00
CA HIS A 70 10.62 -0.16 -11.76
C HIS A 70 10.11 0.89 -10.76
N VAL A 71 8.82 0.86 -10.42
CA VAL A 71 8.20 1.77 -9.46
C VAL A 71 8.45 1.27 -8.04
N ILE A 72 8.88 2.16 -7.16
CA ILE A 72 8.96 1.92 -5.72
C ILE A 72 7.60 2.19 -5.10
N TRP A 73 7.08 1.20 -4.38
CA TRP A 73 5.75 1.27 -3.76
C TRP A 73 5.86 1.48 -2.25
N GLN A 74 5.34 2.60 -1.75
CA GLN A 74 5.24 2.88 -0.32
C GLN A 74 3.80 2.76 0.16
N SER A 75 3.55 1.90 1.15
CA SER A 75 2.24 1.86 1.82
C SER A 75 2.13 2.93 2.90
N CYS A 76 0.96 3.54 2.99
CA CYS A 76 0.58 4.49 4.01
C CYS A 76 -0.90 4.28 4.37
N SER A 77 -1.23 4.53 5.63
CA SER A 77 -2.61 4.53 6.12
C SER A 77 -2.68 5.44 7.35
N GLY A 78 -2.65 6.76 7.13
CA GLY A 78 -2.47 7.73 8.22
C GLY A 78 -1.20 7.45 9.04
N GLY A 79 -0.08 7.18 8.36
CA GLY A 79 1.07 6.52 8.96
C GLY A 79 1.00 4.99 8.82
N GLY A 80 1.40 4.29 9.87
CA GLY A 80 1.54 2.84 9.90
C GLY A 80 0.23 2.07 10.16
N GLY A 81 -0.95 2.65 9.89
CA GLY A 81 -2.25 1.99 10.15
C GLY A 81 -2.47 0.68 9.38
N ARG A 82 -1.64 0.44 8.35
CA ARG A 82 -1.54 -0.83 7.61
C ARG A 82 -0.07 -1.20 7.43
N ALA A 83 0.63 -1.37 8.55
CA ALA A 83 1.97 -1.91 8.60
C ALA A 83 1.88 -3.38 9.02
N ASP A 84 1.79 -4.29 8.05
CA ASP A 84 1.60 -5.73 8.31
C ASP A 84 2.28 -6.61 7.25
N PRO A 85 2.52 -7.91 7.55
CA PRO A 85 3.12 -8.84 6.60
C PRO A 85 2.38 -9.05 5.28
N GLY A 86 1.07 -8.82 5.24
CA GLY A 86 0.24 -8.98 4.06
C GLY A 86 0.58 -7.92 3.01
N ILE A 87 0.53 -6.64 3.39
CA ILE A 87 0.87 -5.55 2.48
C ILE A 87 2.38 -5.50 2.14
N LEU A 88 3.25 -5.91 3.06
CA LEU A 88 4.70 -5.97 2.85
C LEU A 88 5.15 -6.97 1.77
N ARG A 89 4.27 -7.88 1.31
CA ARG A 89 4.55 -8.66 0.09
C ARG A 89 4.59 -7.80 -1.17
N PHE A 90 3.88 -6.67 -1.16
CA PHE A 90 3.68 -5.81 -2.32
C PHE A 90 4.30 -4.42 -2.16
N ALA A 91 4.55 -3.97 -0.94
CA ALA A 91 5.19 -2.68 -0.65
C ALA A 91 6.70 -2.83 -0.45
N ASP A 92 7.47 -1.90 -1.01
CA ASP A 92 8.92 -1.79 -0.77
C ASP A 92 9.22 -1.04 0.52
N GLN A 93 8.32 -0.11 0.90
CA GLN A 93 8.47 0.75 2.07
C GLN A 93 7.13 1.00 2.76
N ILE A 94 7.19 1.39 4.04
CA ILE A 94 6.02 1.81 4.82
C ILE A 94 6.29 3.21 5.37
N TRP A 95 5.31 4.10 5.25
CA TRP A 95 5.28 5.34 6.02
C TRP A 95 4.88 5.02 7.46
N VAL A 96 5.87 4.84 8.34
CA VAL A 96 5.68 4.22 9.67
C VAL A 96 4.71 4.99 10.58
N SER A 97 4.68 6.32 10.49
CA SER A 97 3.80 7.17 11.29
C SER A 97 3.74 8.57 10.69
N ASP A 98 2.57 9.21 10.79
CA ASP A 98 2.41 10.64 10.53
C ASP A 98 3.04 11.51 11.63
N ASN A 99 3.33 10.93 12.80
CA ASN A 99 4.18 11.61 13.78
C ASN A 99 5.62 11.66 13.24
N THR A 100 6.03 12.87 12.87
CA THR A 100 7.36 13.18 12.33
C THR A 100 8.25 13.89 13.36
N GLU A 101 7.77 14.07 14.60
CA GLU A 101 8.55 14.68 15.66
C GLU A 101 9.73 13.74 16.03
N PRO A 102 10.98 14.25 16.07
CA PRO A 102 12.16 13.39 16.19
C PRO A 102 12.23 12.53 17.45
N THR A 103 11.83 13.05 18.61
CA THR A 103 11.97 12.32 19.89
C THR A 103 10.97 11.18 20.01
N MET A 104 9.73 11.39 19.56
CA MET A 104 8.65 10.41 19.50
C MET A 104 8.92 9.35 18.43
N ARG A 105 9.57 9.74 17.32
CA ARG A 105 9.98 8.82 16.25
C ARG A 105 10.92 7.72 16.74
N LEU A 106 11.76 7.96 17.74
CA LEU A 106 12.71 6.96 18.25
C LEU A 106 11.98 5.69 18.74
N ALA A 107 11.02 5.86 19.65
CA ALA A 107 10.25 4.74 20.21
C ALA A 107 9.40 4.04 19.13
N ILE A 108 8.80 4.81 18.21
CA ILE A 108 8.02 4.27 17.09
C ILE A 108 8.90 3.41 16.17
N GLN A 109 10.08 3.93 15.80
CA GLN A 109 11.02 3.23 14.92
C GLN A 109 11.61 1.99 15.61
N GLU A 110 11.91 2.05 16.91
CA GLU A 110 12.36 0.89 17.68
C GLU A 110 11.30 -0.24 17.69
N GLY A 111 10.04 0.11 17.97
CA GLY A 111 8.93 -0.85 17.94
C GLY A 111 8.72 -1.46 16.54
N PHE A 112 8.74 -0.63 15.49
CA PHE A 112 8.67 -1.10 14.11
C PHE A 112 9.85 -2.03 13.75
N HIS A 113 11.07 -1.64 14.11
CA HIS A 113 12.29 -2.40 13.84
C HIS A 113 12.23 -3.80 14.49
N SER A 114 11.84 -3.86 15.77
CA SER A 114 11.72 -5.11 16.52
C SER A 114 10.73 -6.10 15.89
N SER A 115 9.67 -5.59 15.25
CA SER A 115 8.61 -6.38 14.63
C SER A 115 8.97 -6.87 13.21
N PHE A 116 9.69 -6.07 12.42
CA PHE A 116 9.85 -6.31 10.98
C PHE A 116 11.27 -6.72 10.52
N LEU A 117 12.33 -6.58 11.34
CA LEU A 117 13.69 -6.99 10.91
C LEU A 117 14.03 -8.47 11.03
N ARG A 118 13.22 -9.27 11.71
CA ARG A 118 13.39 -10.74 11.69
C ARG A 118 12.80 -11.40 10.45
N THR A 119 12.11 -10.65 9.61
CA THR A 119 11.42 -11.16 8.43
C THR A 119 12.28 -10.90 7.20
N ARG A 120 12.92 -11.94 6.66
CA ARG A 120 13.64 -11.85 5.38
C ARG A 120 12.62 -11.73 4.25
N TRP A 121 12.42 -10.52 3.74
CA TRP A 121 11.49 -10.26 2.65
C TRP A 121 12.07 -10.66 1.29
N ARG A 122 11.16 -10.97 0.35
CA ARG A 122 11.40 -11.67 -0.93
C ARG A 122 12.47 -11.02 -1.83
N HIS A 123 12.81 -9.75 -1.63
CA HIS A 123 13.72 -8.99 -2.51
C HIS A 123 15.07 -8.61 -1.88
N GLY A 124 15.38 -9.06 -0.66
CA GLY A 124 16.72 -8.91 -0.07
C GLY A 124 17.22 -7.47 0.12
N SER A 125 16.40 -6.46 -0.13
CA SER A 125 16.73 -5.05 0.03
C SER A 125 16.26 -4.56 1.41
N PRO A 126 17.12 -3.90 2.21
CA PRO A 126 16.68 -3.29 3.45
C PRO A 126 15.63 -2.20 3.15
N ILE A 127 14.57 -2.16 3.96
CA ILE A 127 13.40 -1.23 3.90
C ILE A 127 13.78 0.26 3.81
N TRP A 128 15.05 0.61 4.01
CA TRP A 128 15.48 1.96 4.35
C TRP A 128 16.23 2.73 3.27
N VAL A 129 16.65 2.08 2.17
CA VAL A 129 17.48 2.78 1.18
C VAL A 129 17.22 2.28 -0.24
N HIS A 130 16.31 2.93 -0.95
CA HIS A 130 16.31 2.95 -2.41
C HIS A 130 16.75 4.33 -2.89
N PRO A 131 17.44 4.43 -4.06
CA PRO A 131 17.88 5.71 -4.60
C PRO A 131 16.69 6.67 -4.71
N ILE A 132 16.90 7.92 -4.27
CA ILE A 132 15.88 8.97 -4.27
C ILE A 132 15.41 9.18 -5.70
N CYS A 133 14.19 8.72 -5.98
CA CYS A 133 13.53 9.04 -7.23
C CYS A 133 12.82 10.39 -7.11
N ARG A 134 13.08 11.29 -8.06
CA ARG A 134 12.74 12.73 -7.94
C ARG A 134 11.30 13.06 -8.38
N SER A 135 10.54 12.08 -8.88
CA SER A 135 9.11 12.24 -9.22
C SER A 135 8.25 11.50 -8.18
N LEU A 136 7.39 12.26 -7.49
CA LEU A 136 6.49 11.77 -6.44
C LEU A 136 5.05 11.85 -6.94
N PHE A 137 4.34 10.73 -6.88
CA PHE A 137 2.89 10.70 -7.07
C PHE A 137 2.23 10.04 -5.84
N ALA A 138 1.17 10.66 -5.32
CA ALA A 138 0.48 10.20 -4.12
C ALA A 138 -1.02 10.01 -4.40
N PHE A 139 -1.55 8.85 -4.03
CA PHE A 139 -2.99 8.57 -4.05
C PHE A 139 -3.53 8.58 -2.62
N THR A 140 -4.68 9.21 -2.39
CA THR A 140 -5.41 9.26 -1.12
C THR A 140 -6.62 8.34 -1.11
#